data_AF-A0A841J4S0-F1
#
_entry.id   AF-A0A841J4S0-F1
#
_cell.length_a   1.000
_cell.length_b   1.000
_cell.length_c   1.000
_cell.angle_alpha   90.00
_cell.angle_beta   90.00
_cell.angle_gamma   90.00
#
_symmetry.space_group_name_H-M   'P 1'
#
loop_
_entity.id
_entity.type
_entity.pdbx_description
1 polymer ?
#
loop_
_entity_poly.entity_id
_entity_poly.type
_entity_poly.pdbx_seq_one_letter_code
_entity_poly.pdbx_strand_id
1 'polypeptide(L)' 'MADPQQMPSALQVARAMTQVLRTKLAVYGAEEITLTREEAALCLGLAEGISEHLELEEGGAR' A
#
# COMPACT_ATOMS: atom_id res chain seq x y z
N MET A 1 32.10 2.63 2.45
CA MET A 1 31.26 1.81 1.56
C MET A 1 29.84 2.02 2.04
N ALA A 2 28.97 2.64 1.24
CA ALA A 2 27.57 2.80 1.62
C ALA A 2 26.90 1.43 1.49
N ASP A 3 26.29 0.95 2.58
CA ASP A 3 25.49 -0.27 2.56
C ASP A 3 24.44 -0.15 1.44
N PRO A 4 24.18 -1.20 0.64
CA PRO A 4 23.09 -1.18 -0.32
C PRO A 4 21.82 -0.86 0.47
N GLN A 5 21.22 0.31 0.21
CA GLN A 5 19.89 0.61 0.72
C GLN A 5 18.95 -0.46 0.17
N GLN A 6 18.69 -1.49 0.97
CA GLN A 6 17.73 -2.52 0.63
C GLN A 6 16.36 -1.84 0.58
N MET A 7 15.85 -1.65 -0.64
CA MET A 7 14.50 -1.16 -0.80
C MET A 7 13.53 -2.21 -0.22
N PRO A 8 12.55 -1.78 0.59
CA PRO A 8 11.56 -2.69 1.15
C PRO A 8 10.74 -3.33 0.02
N SER A 9 10.43 -4.62 0.17
CA SER A 9 9.57 -5.32 -0.78
C SER A 9 8.13 -4.79 -0.76
N ALA A 10 7.41 -4.95 -1.88
CA ALA A 10 6.01 -4.56 -1.98
C ALA A 10 5.15 -5.17 -0.86
N LEU A 11 5.41 -6.42 -0.46
CA LEU A 11 4.73 -7.07 0.66
C LEU A 11 5.01 -6.39 2.01
N GLN A 12 6.26 -5.96 2.25
CA GLN A 12 6.60 -5.22 3.47
C GLN A 12 5.89 -3.86 3.50
N VAL A 13 5.84 -3.16 2.37
CA VAL A 13 5.11 -1.90 2.23
C VAL A 13 3.60 -2.10 2.45
N ALA A 14 3.00 -3.13 1.86
CA ALA A 14 1.58 -3.46 2.02
C ALA A 14 1.22 -3.74 3.49
N ARG A 15 2.07 -4.50 4.20
CA ARG A 15 1.88 -4.78 5.63
C ARG A 15 2.00 -3.51 6.47
N ALA A 16 2.97 -2.66 6.17
CA ALA A 16 3.13 -1.38 6.86
C ALA A 16 1.91 -0.46 6.64
N MET A 17 1.43 -0.32 5.40
CA MET A 17 0.22 0.46 5.10
C MET A 17 -1.04 -0.11 5.73
N THR A 18 -1.17 -1.43 5.77
CA THR A 18 -2.28 -2.07 6.50
C THR A 18 -2.28 -1.67 7.98
N GLN A 19 -1.11 -1.63 8.62
CA GLN A 19 -1.00 -1.22 10.01
C GLN A 19 -1.37 0.26 10.21
N VAL A 20 -0.86 1.14 9.34
CA VAL A 20 -1.17 2.59 9.39
C VAL A 20 -2.67 2.82 9.25
N LEU A 21 -3.30 2.21 8.24
CA LEU A 21 -4.74 2.35 8.00
C LEU A 21 -5.56 1.78 9.15
N ARG A 22 -5.20 0.61 9.70
CA ARG A 22 -5.87 0.05 10.88
C ARG A 22 -5.82 0.98 12.09
N THR A 23 -4.66 1.58 12.35
CA THR A 23 -4.52 2.52 13.46
C THR A 23 -5.38 3.76 13.24
N LYS A 24 -5.43 4.32 12.03
CA LYS A 24 -6.27 5.49 11.73
C LYS A 24 -7.77 5.15 11.80
N LEU A 25 -8.17 3.98 11.30
CA LEU A 25 -9.56 3.47 11.36
C LEU A 25 -10.04 3.15 12.78
N ALA A 26 -9.13 2.85 13.71
CA ALA A 26 -9.48 2.58 15.10
C ALA A 26 -10.03 3.82 15.84
N VAL A 27 -9.96 5.01 15.24
CA VAL A 27 -10.56 6.23 15.77
C VAL A 27 -12.04 6.29 15.37
N TYR A 28 -12.89 5.64 16.15
CA TYR A 28 -14.32 5.44 15.86
C TYR A 28 -15.17 6.73 15.73
N GLY A 29 -14.64 7.88 16.15
CA GLY A 29 -15.30 9.17 16.03
C GLY A 29 -14.83 10.01 14.84
N ALA A 30 -13.90 9.52 14.02
CA ALA A 30 -13.41 10.24 12.86
C ALA A 30 -14.34 9.98 11.66
N GLU A 31 -14.86 11.06 11.05
CA GLU A 31 -15.65 10.99 9.81
C GLU A 31 -14.75 10.84 8.57
N GLU A 32 -13.49 11.26 8.68
CA GLU A 32 -12.51 11.24 7.60
C GLU A 32 -11.16 10.68 8.06
N ILE A 33 -10.43 10.07 7.13
CA ILE A 33 -9.05 9.60 7.34
C ILE A 33 -8.11 10.45 6.51
N THR A 34 -7.28 11.23 7.18
CA THR A 34 -6.22 12.00 6.52
C THR A 34 -4.95 11.17 6.38
N LEU A 35 -4.42 11.09 5.16
CA LEU A 35 -3.12 10.51 4.86
C LEU A 35 -2.09 11.62 4.63
N THR A 36 -0.84 11.38 5.02
CA THR A 36 0.27 12.21 4.53
C THR A 36 0.45 11.96 3.03
N ARG A 37 1.23 12.82 2.38
CA ARG A 37 1.55 12.65 0.96
C ARG A 37 2.24 11.32 0.69
N GLU A 38 3.15 10.91 1.56
CA GLU A 38 3.89 9.66 1.46
C GLU A 38 2.96 8.46 1.66
N GLU A 39 2.10 8.50 2.69
CA GLU A 39 1.09 7.45 2.92
C GLU A 39 0.15 7.30 1.72
N ALA A 40 -0.33 8.41 1.16
CA ALA A 40 -1.20 8.40 -0.01
C ALA A 40 -0.49 7.85 -1.26
N ALA A 41 0.75 8.24 -1.51
CA ALA A 41 1.54 7.73 -2.63
C ALA A 41 1.80 6.21 -2.51
N LEU A 42 2.08 5.72 -1.29
CA LEU A 42 2.24 4.29 -1.04
C LEU A 42 0.94 3.52 -1.23
N CYS A 43 -0.18 4.06 -0.73
CA CYS A 43 -1.50 3.46 -0.96
C CYS A 43 -1.85 3.38 -2.44
N LEU A 44 -1.57 4.44 -3.21
CA LEU A 44 -1.83 4.48 -4.66
C LEU A 44 -1.00 3.42 -5.39
N GLY A 45 0.33 3.40 -5.19
CA GLY A 45 1.19 2.43 -5.88
C GLY A 45 0.86 0.97 -5.53
N LEU A 46 0.41 0.70 -4.29
CA LEU A 46 -0.08 -0.62 -3.90
C LEU A 46 -1.38 -0.98 -4.64
N ALA A 47 -2.33 -0.05 -4.73
CA ALA A 47 -3.61 -0.29 -5.42
C ALA A 47 -3.39 -0.54 -6.92
N GLU A 48 -2.58 0.29 -7.57
CA GLU A 48 -2.22 0.15 -8.98
C GLU A 48 -1.55 -1.21 -9.24
N GLY A 49 -0.54 -1.58 -8.43
CA GLY A 49 0.15 -2.86 -8.60
C GLY A 49 -0.75 -4.09 -8.39
N ILE A 50 -1.74 -4.02 -7.49
CA ILE A 50 -2.73 -5.09 -7.32
C ILE A 50 -3.68 -5.14 -8.51
N SER A 51 -4.18 -3.99 -8.98
CA SER A 51 -5.05 -3.92 -10.15
C SER A 51 -4.37 -4.50 -11.39
N GLU A 52 -3.13 -4.11 -11.68
CA GLU A 52 -2.34 -4.68 -12.79
C GLU A 52 -2.18 -6.19 -12.65
N HIS A 53 -1.91 -6.69 -11.45
CA HIS A 53 -1.75 -8.12 -11.20
C HIS A 53 -3.05 -8.90 -11.45
N LEU A 54 -4.18 -8.40 -10.96
CA LEU A 54 -5.50 -9.01 -11.15
C LEU A 54 -5.93 -8.97 -12.62
N GLU A 55 -5.66 -7.87 -13.34
CA GLU A 55 -5.93 -7.77 -14.78
C GLU A 55 -5.12 -8.79 -15.59
N LEU A 56 -3.87 -9.07 -15.21
CA LEU A 56 -3.06 -10.11 -15.83
C LEU A 56 -3.60 -11.52 -15.55
N GLU A 57 -4.10 -11.78 -14.33
CA GLU A 57 -4.73 -13.06 -13.98
C GLU A 57 -6.06 -13.27 -14.73
N GLU A 58 -6.90 -12.23 -14.82
CA GLU A 58 -8.19 -12.29 -15.54
C GLU A 58 -8.00 -12.32 -17.07
N GLY A 59 -6.99 -11.62 -17.59
CA GLY A 59 -6.65 -11.59 -19.01
C GLY A 59 -5.90 -12.84 -19.50
N GLY A 60 -5.19 -13.53 -18.61
CA GLY A 60 -4.47 -14.79 -18.88
C GLY A 60 -5.36 -16.04 -18.85
N ALA A 61 -6.61 -15.93 -18.41
CA ALA A 61 -7.59 -17.03 -18.37
C ALA A 61 -8.36 -17.25 -19.70
N ARG A 62 -7.77 -16.86 -20.85
CA ARG A 62 -8.36 -17.03 -22.19
C ARG A 62 -7.65 -18.06 -23.04
#